data_AF-A0A429MSS4-F1
#
_entry.id   AF-A0A429MSS4-F1
#
_cell.length_a   1.000
_cell.length_b   1.000
_cell.length_c   1.000
_cell.angle_alpha   90.00
_cell.angle_beta   90.00
_cell.angle_gamma   90.00
#
_symmetry.space_group_name_H-M   'P 1'
#
loop_
_entity.id
_entity.type
_entity.pdbx_description
1 polymer ?
#
loop_
_entity_poly.entity_id
_entity_poly.type
_entity_poly.pdbx_seq_one_letter_code
_entity_poly.pdbx_strand_id
1 'polypeptide(L)'
;VKSDYDWMSKYFFTGGLMPSTSTFLHFQEHLELTQQWQWSGEHYMRTANAWLENMDNQEVELKPLFKKIYGKDANIWWQRWRIFFMACAELFGFEQGQEWVIGHFLFKKRS
;
A
#
# COMPACT_ATOMS: atom_id res chain seq x y z
N VAL A 1 15.64 -9.30 5.55
CA VAL A 1 16.09 -8.28 4.56
C VAL A 1 17.03 -8.98 3.60
N LYS A 2 16.58 -9.31 2.39
CA LYS A 2 17.43 -9.86 1.33
C LYS A 2 17.84 -8.65 0.48
N SER A 3 19.11 -8.21 0.61
CA SER A 3 19.71 -7.05 -0.06
C SER A 3 19.45 -5.67 0.57
N ASP A 4 20.51 -4.86 0.69
CA ASP A 4 20.50 -3.46 1.14
C ASP A 4 19.74 -2.51 0.19
N TYR A 5 19.40 -2.97 -1.01
CA TYR A 5 18.61 -2.24 -2.00
C TYR A 5 17.10 -2.27 -1.72
N ASP A 6 16.63 -3.12 -0.80
CA ASP A 6 15.21 -3.26 -0.47
C ASP A 6 14.78 -2.28 0.65
N TRP A 7 15.07 -1.01 0.43
CA TRP A 7 14.77 0.06 1.40
C TRP A 7 13.25 0.17 1.63
N MET A 8 12.44 -0.04 0.59
CA MET A 8 10.98 0.07 0.72
C MET A 8 10.43 -1.02 1.62
N SER A 9 10.88 -2.27 1.50
CA SER A 9 10.46 -3.32 2.42
C SER A 9 11.00 -3.11 3.84
N LYS A 10 12.21 -2.54 3.98
CA LYS A 10 12.76 -2.19 5.29
C LYS A 10 11.95 -1.12 6.04
N TYR A 11 11.44 -0.10 5.33
CA TYR A 11 10.80 1.05 5.98
C TYR A 11 9.27 1.05 5.92
N PHE A 12 8.66 0.38 4.94
CA PHE A 12 7.19 0.38 4.74
C PHE A 12 6.54 -1.00 4.86
N PHE A 13 7.23 -2.09 4.50
CA PHE A 13 6.63 -3.44 4.44
C PHE A 13 7.29 -4.43 5.40
N THR A 14 7.47 -4.03 6.66
CA THR A 14 8.04 -4.92 7.68
C THR A 14 7.03 -6.00 8.08
N GLY A 15 7.21 -7.23 7.59
CA GLY A 15 6.39 -8.39 7.96
C GLY A 15 5.05 -8.50 7.22
N GLY A 16 4.86 -7.71 6.16
CA GLY A 16 3.65 -7.76 5.34
C GLY A 16 3.63 -8.93 4.34
N LEU A 17 2.43 -9.32 3.94
CA LEU A 17 2.17 -10.23 2.83
C LEU A 17 1.36 -9.49 1.76
N MET A 18 1.71 -9.69 0.50
CA MET A 18 0.86 -9.32 -0.65
C MET A 18 0.19 -10.60 -1.17
N PRO A 19 -1.02 -10.95 -0.69
CA PRO A 19 -1.68 -12.18 -1.11
C PRO A 19 -2.18 -12.07 -2.56
N SER A 20 -2.18 -13.21 -3.25
CA SER A 20 -2.93 -13.34 -4.50
C SER A 20 -4.42 -13.33 -4.21
N THR A 21 -5.23 -12.97 -5.21
CA THR A 21 -6.70 -13.04 -5.11
C THR A 21 -7.21 -14.46 -4.85
N SER A 22 -6.41 -15.49 -5.13
CA SER A 22 -6.75 -16.89 -4.81
C SER A 22 -6.27 -17.36 -3.44
N THR A 23 -5.42 -16.60 -2.74
CA THR A 23 -4.72 -17.07 -1.53
C THR A 23 -5.70 -17.63 -0.49
N PHE A 24 -6.80 -16.94 -0.21
CA PHE A 24 -7.73 -17.35 0.85
C PHE A 24 -8.67 -18.51 0.47
N LEU A 25 -8.71 -18.91 -0.81
CA LEU A 25 -9.41 -20.14 -1.22
C LEU A 25 -8.79 -21.38 -0.59
N HIS A 26 -7.50 -21.31 -0.26
CA HIS A 26 -6.71 -22.40 0.29
C HIS A 26 -6.77 -22.50 1.83
N PHE A 27 -7.36 -21.52 2.52
CA PHE A 27 -7.38 -21.45 3.99
C PHE A 27 -8.81 -21.35 4.51
N GLN A 28 -9.51 -22.49 4.54
CA GLN A 28 -10.94 -22.50 4.89
C GLN A 28 -11.28 -23.42 6.07
N GLU A 29 -10.33 -23.73 6.96
CA GLU A 29 -10.57 -24.65 8.09
C GLU A 29 -11.63 -24.13 9.07
N HIS A 30 -11.57 -22.85 9.44
CA HIS A 30 -12.48 -22.25 10.43
C HIS A 30 -13.48 -21.25 9.82
N LEU A 31 -13.12 -20.66 8.69
CA LEU A 31 -13.92 -19.69 7.94
C LEU A 31 -14.09 -20.18 6.51
N GLU A 32 -15.29 -20.03 5.95
CA GLU A 32 -15.58 -20.39 4.56
C GLU A 32 -15.77 -19.10 3.75
N LEU A 33 -15.07 -18.97 2.62
CA LEU A 33 -15.21 -17.84 1.72
C LEU A 33 -16.55 -17.95 0.99
N THR A 34 -17.43 -16.99 1.21
CA THR A 34 -18.76 -16.99 0.58
C THR A 34 -18.81 -16.14 -0.68
N GLN A 35 -18.11 -15.01 -0.68
CA GLN A 35 -18.10 -14.07 -1.80
C GLN A 35 -16.72 -13.42 -1.92
N GLN A 36 -16.35 -13.12 -3.15
CA GLN A 36 -15.12 -12.44 -3.49
C GLN A 36 -15.40 -11.42 -4.58
N TRP A 37 -14.82 -10.24 -4.44
CA TRP A 37 -14.82 -9.21 -5.47
C TRP A 37 -13.39 -8.79 -5.76
N GLN A 38 -13.15 -8.45 -7.01
CA GLN A 38 -11.88 -7.89 -7.47
C GLN A 38 -12.16 -6.54 -8.08
N TRP A 39 -11.50 -5.51 -7.56
CA TRP A 39 -11.60 -4.15 -8.07
C TRP A 39 -10.29 -3.77 -8.76
N SER A 40 -10.39 -2.97 -9.82
CA SER A 40 -9.23 -2.46 -10.55
C SER A 40 -8.25 -1.73 -9.62
N GLY A 41 -6.96 -1.94 -9.85
CA GLY A 41 -5.89 -1.21 -9.17
C GLY A 41 -5.94 0.30 -9.41
N GLU A 42 -6.59 0.76 -10.49
CA GLU A 42 -6.72 2.19 -10.81
C GLU A 42 -7.36 3.00 -9.67
N HIS A 43 -8.22 2.38 -8.87
CA HIS A 43 -8.79 3.02 -7.69
C HIS A 43 -7.72 3.36 -6.65
N TYR A 44 -6.80 2.43 -6.40
CA TYR A 44 -5.69 2.64 -5.47
C TYR A 44 -4.64 3.58 -6.06
N MET A 45 -4.35 3.47 -7.36
CA MET A 45 -3.50 4.44 -8.07
C MET A 45 -4.00 5.88 -7.89
N ARG A 46 -5.29 6.14 -8.13
CA ARG A 46 -5.88 7.47 -7.95
C ARG A 46 -5.79 7.95 -6.52
N THR A 47 -5.96 7.05 -5.55
CA THR A 47 -5.83 7.35 -4.13
C THR A 47 -4.40 7.74 -3.77
N ALA A 48 -3.40 6.96 -4.22
CA ALA A 48 -1.99 7.24 -3.96
C ALA A 48 -1.55 8.59 -4.58
N ASN A 49 -1.99 8.87 -5.81
CA ASN A 49 -1.75 10.16 -6.46
C ASN A 49 -2.40 11.33 -5.71
N ALA A 50 -3.65 11.17 -5.26
CA ALA A 50 -4.33 12.20 -4.46
C ALA A 50 -3.62 12.45 -3.12
N TRP A 51 -3.09 11.42 -2.47
CA TRP A 51 -2.29 11.57 -1.25
C TRP A 51 -0.96 12.28 -1.49
N LEU A 52 -0.27 11.96 -2.59
CA LEU A 52 0.96 12.65 -2.98
C LEU A 52 0.70 14.14 -3.22
N GLU A 53 -0.31 14.46 -4.03
CA GLU A 53 -0.69 15.84 -4.33
C GLU A 53 -1.08 16.59 -3.05
N ASN A 54 -1.90 16.00 -2.19
CA ASN A 54 -2.31 16.64 -0.94
C ASN A 54 -1.11 16.85 0.00
N MET A 55 -0.20 15.88 0.11
CA MET A 55 1.02 16.02 0.90
C MET A 55 1.87 17.19 0.40
N ASP A 56 2.07 17.29 -0.91
CA ASP A 56 2.86 18.36 -1.52
C ASP A 56 2.20 19.73 -1.33
N ASN A 57 0.88 19.82 -1.49
CA ASN A 57 0.13 21.06 -1.28
C ASN A 57 0.12 21.54 0.18
N GLN A 58 0.21 20.61 1.14
CA GLN A 58 0.24 20.90 2.57
C GLN A 58 1.65 20.94 3.15
N GLU A 59 2.68 21.12 2.32
CA GLU A 59 4.09 21.10 2.73
C GLU A 59 4.40 22.05 3.90
N VAL A 60 3.84 23.27 3.88
CA VAL A 60 4.08 24.30 4.91
C VAL A 60 3.61 23.83 6.29
N GLU A 61 2.47 23.13 6.36
CA GLU A 61 1.91 22.60 7.61
C GLU A 61 2.59 21.29 8.03
N LEU A 62 2.89 20.40 7.06
CA LEU A 62 3.43 19.08 7.34
C LEU A 62 4.91 19.08 7.68
N LYS A 63 5.74 19.95 7.07
CA LYS A 63 7.19 19.96 7.33
C LYS A 63 7.55 20.17 8.81
N PRO A 64 6.91 21.09 9.57
CA PRO A 64 7.10 21.17 11.02
C PRO A 64 6.79 19.86 11.77
N LEU A 65 5.72 19.16 11.39
CA LEU A 65 5.36 17.87 11.98
C LEU A 65 6.42 16.81 11.67
N PHE A 66 6.92 16.76 10.43
CA PHE A 66 8.01 15.86 10.05
C PHE A 66 9.29 16.13 10.86
N LYS A 67 9.65 17.40 11.08
CA LYS A 67 10.78 17.77 11.96
C LYS A 67 10.57 17.29 13.39
N LYS A 68 9.34 17.41 13.91
CA LYS A 68 9.00 16.93 15.26
C LYS A 68 9.10 15.41 15.39
N ILE A 69 8.64 14.65 14.39
CA ILE A 69 8.59 13.18 14.45
C ILE A 69 9.93 12.55 14.09
N TYR A 70 10.57 13.01 13.02
CA TYR A 70 11.75 12.37 12.44
C TYR A 70 13.06 13.12 12.74
N GLY A 71 12.99 14.29 13.38
CA GLY A 71 14.17 15.07 13.78
C GLY A 71 15.08 15.39 12.59
N LYS A 72 16.36 15.02 12.71
CA LYS A 72 17.38 15.25 11.69
C LYS A 72 17.08 14.56 10.34
N ASP A 73 16.28 13.49 10.35
CA ASP A 73 15.97 12.70 9.16
C ASP A 73 14.68 13.15 8.46
N ALA A 74 14.07 14.26 8.90
CA ALA A 74 12.79 14.74 8.38
C ALA A 74 12.75 14.90 6.86
N ASN A 75 13.81 15.45 6.26
CA ASN A 75 13.87 15.61 4.81
C ASN A 75 13.97 14.27 4.07
N ILE A 76 14.67 13.29 4.65
CA ILE A 76 14.76 11.94 4.08
C ILE A 76 13.39 11.27 4.15
N TRP A 77 12.69 11.38 5.29
CA TRP A 77 11.36 10.81 5.46
C TRP A 77 10.31 11.47 4.57
N TRP A 78 10.39 12.79 4.35
CA TRP A 78 9.57 13.49 3.37
C TRP A 78 9.68 12.85 1.99
N GLN A 79 10.91 12.63 1.51
CA GLN A 79 11.14 12.01 0.21
C GLN A 79 10.73 10.53 0.19
N ARG A 80 10.94 9.78 1.27
CA ARG A 80 10.50 8.37 1.37
C ARG A 80 8.99 8.24 1.19
N TRP A 81 8.20 9.10 1.86
CA TRP A 81 6.75 9.10 1.73
C TRP A 81 6.30 9.45 0.31
N ARG A 82 6.91 10.46 -0.31
CA ARG A 82 6.63 10.80 -1.71
C ARG A 82 6.92 9.62 -2.65
N ILE A 83 8.10 9.02 -2.54
CA ILE A 83 8.50 7.88 -3.37
C ILE A 83 7.58 6.68 -3.12
N PHE A 84 7.16 6.45 -1.88
CA PHE A 84 6.20 5.40 -1.55
C PHE A 84 4.87 5.60 -2.29
N PHE A 85 4.29 6.80 -2.25
CA PHE A 85 3.06 7.08 -2.98
C PHE A 85 3.22 6.92 -4.49
N MET A 86 4.31 7.43 -5.06
CA MET A 86 4.61 7.27 -6.50
C MET A 86 4.74 5.79 -6.88
N ALA A 87 5.51 5.01 -6.11
CA ALA A 87 5.70 3.58 -6.37
C ALA A 87 4.39 2.80 -6.27
N CYS A 88 3.54 3.10 -5.28
CA CYS A 88 2.21 2.52 -5.20
C CYS A 88 1.33 2.91 -6.38
N ALA A 89 1.36 4.18 -6.80
CA ALA A 89 0.56 4.64 -7.93
C ALA A 89 0.91 3.89 -9.22
N GLU A 90 2.20 3.78 -9.54
CA GLU A 90 2.67 3.03 -10.71
C GLU A 90 2.34 1.54 -10.62
N LEU A 91 2.57 0.91 -9.46
CA LEU A 91 2.33 -0.52 -9.28
C LEU A 91 0.85 -0.88 -9.49
N PHE A 92 -0.06 -0.13 -8.85
CA PHE A 92 -1.50 -0.38 -8.95
C PHE A 92 -2.11 0.16 -10.24
N GLY A 93 -1.46 1.10 -10.94
CA GLY A 93 -1.88 1.58 -12.25
C GLY A 93 -1.42 0.69 -13.42
N PHE A 94 -0.46 -0.19 -13.18
CA PHE A 94 0.15 -1.03 -14.21
C PHE A 94 -0.88 -1.87 -14.96
N GLU A 95 -0.73 -1.93 -16.30
CA GLU A 95 -1.66 -2.61 -17.22
C GLU A 95 -3.14 -2.25 -16.94
N GLN A 96 -3.45 -0.96 -16.86
CA GLN A 96 -4.81 -0.45 -16.61
C GLN A 96 -5.42 -1.04 -15.32
N GLY A 97 -4.58 -1.20 -14.30
CA GLY A 97 -4.94 -1.72 -12.99
C GLY A 97 -5.39 -3.18 -12.98
N GLN A 98 -4.98 -3.99 -13.95
CA GLN A 98 -5.38 -5.40 -14.03
C GLN A 98 -4.40 -6.37 -13.35
N GLU A 99 -3.16 -5.96 -13.11
CA GLU A 99 -2.14 -6.82 -12.50
C GLU A 99 -2.17 -6.77 -10.97
N TRP A 100 -2.15 -5.56 -10.39
CA TRP A 100 -2.26 -5.35 -8.95
C TRP A 100 -3.63 -4.80 -8.62
N VAL A 101 -4.45 -5.64 -7.99
CA VAL A 101 -5.89 -5.41 -7.80
C VAL A 101 -6.25 -5.34 -6.31
N ILE A 102 -7.45 -4.84 -6.02
CA ILE A 102 -8.00 -4.83 -4.66
C ILE A 102 -8.99 -5.98 -4.51
N GLY A 103 -8.64 -6.95 -3.66
CA GLY A 103 -9.50 -8.09 -3.33
C GLY A 103 -10.36 -7.80 -2.10
N HIS A 104 -11.67 -7.95 -2.23
CA HIS A 104 -12.61 -7.96 -1.11
C HIS A 104 -13.12 -9.37 -0.89
N PHE A 105 -13.13 -9.83 0.37
CA PHE A 105 -13.46 -11.20 0.72
C PHE A 105 -14.48 -11.20 1.85
N LEU A 106 -15.61 -11.87 1.63
CA LEU A 106 -16.62 -12.11 2.65
C LEU A 106 -16.53 -13.56 3.09
N PHE A 107 -16.37 -13.77 4.40
CA PHE A 107 -16.32 -15.07 5.02
C PHE A 107 -17.50 -15.28 5.97
N LYS A 108 -17.93 -16.53 6.11
CA LYS A 108 -18.79 -16.99 7.20
C LYS A 108 -18.02 -17.97 8.09
N LYS A 109 -18.48 -18.16 9.32
CA LYS A 109 -17.98 -19.23 10.18
C LYS A 109 -18.32 -20.59 9.53
N ARG A 110 -17.34 -21.49 9.47
CA ARG A 110 -17.58 -22.86 9.00
C ARG A 110 -18.39 -23.63 10.05
N SER A 111 -19.51 -24.21 9.62
CA SER A 111 -20.39 -25.04 10.43
C SER A 111 -19.80 -26.43 10.68
#